data_AF-A0A938LUK2-F1
#
_entry.id   AF-A0A938LUK2-F1
#
_cell.length_a   1.000
_cell.length_b   1.000
_cell.length_c   1.000
_cell.angle_alpha   90.00
_cell.angle_beta   90.00
_cell.angle_gamma   90.00
#
_symmetry.space_group_name_H-M   'P 1'
#
loop_
_entity.id
_entity.type
_entity.pdbx_description
1 polymer ?
#
loop_
_entity_poly.entity_id
_entity_poly.type
_entity_poly.pdbx_seq_one_letter_code
_entity_poly.pdbx_strand_id
1 'polypeptide(L)'
;MGQIILSGEELVSILAANARMPEQVTGVETDGAEIKVHVATPLPILRSIPVRVRFAGFEQGHVVLQLVTNRVIDKFDWLVNKMLAAMRVEDHGGRWEYPRLYVDVNRLLQRQVRGVEIAGVVFQDGRFHITTSHAVGGPPGEPGNGAPSDRIGPP
;
A
#
# COMPACT_ATOMS: atom_id res chain seq x y z
N MET A 1 4.94 -18.28 -6.51
CA MET A 1 4.08 -17.08 -6.46
C MET A 1 2.86 -17.41 -5.61
N GLY A 2 2.49 -16.51 -4.70
CA GLY A 2 1.28 -16.62 -3.90
C GLY A 2 0.24 -15.59 -4.36
N GLN A 3 -1.02 -15.84 -4.06
CA GLN A 3 -2.09 -14.88 -4.27
C GLN A 3 -2.91 -14.72 -3.00
N ILE A 4 -3.16 -13.48 -2.61
CA ILE A 4 -4.06 -13.12 -1.51
C ILE A 4 -5.24 -12.40 -2.14
N ILE A 5 -6.45 -12.86 -1.82
CA ILE A 5 -7.70 -12.29 -2.32
C ILE A 5 -8.51 -11.84 -1.11
N LEU A 6 -8.86 -10.56 -1.04
CA LEU A 6 -9.65 -10.01 0.05
C LEU A 6 -10.52 -8.84 -0.42
N SER A 7 -11.70 -8.70 0.17
CA SER A 7 -12.57 -7.55 0.01
C SER A 7 -12.05 -6.32 0.76
N GLY A 8 -12.60 -5.15 0.44
CA GLY A 8 -12.34 -3.93 1.20
C GLY A 8 -12.78 -4.04 2.67
N GLU A 9 -13.92 -4.69 2.93
CA GLU A 9 -14.43 -4.92 4.29
C GLU A 9 -13.49 -5.80 5.11
N GLU A 10 -12.94 -6.86 4.51
CA GLU A 10 -11.94 -7.71 5.16
C GLU A 10 -10.65 -6.93 5.44
N LEU A 11 -10.19 -6.08 4.51
CA LEU A 11 -9.03 -5.24 4.74
C LEU A 11 -9.25 -4.29 5.94
N VAL A 12 -10.39 -3.61 6.01
CA VAL A 12 -10.74 -2.72 7.12
C VAL A 12 -10.81 -3.51 8.43
N SER A 13 -11.42 -4.69 8.41
CA SER A 13 -11.53 -5.56 9.58
C SER A 13 -10.15 -6.01 10.09
N ILE A 14 -9.23 -6.34 9.19
CA ILE A 14 -7.83 -6.68 9.53
C ILE A 14 -7.14 -5.47 10.17
N LEU A 15 -7.28 -4.26 9.60
CA LEU A 15 -6.67 -3.05 10.15
C LEU A 15 -7.21 -2.72 11.55
N ALA A 16 -8.53 -2.82 11.74
CA ALA A 16 -9.18 -2.60 13.02
C ALA A 16 -8.75 -3.63 14.07
N ALA A 17 -8.75 -4.93 13.72
CA ALA A 17 -8.35 -6.01 14.61
C ALA A 17 -6.88 -5.91 15.07
N ASN A 18 -6.02 -5.31 14.24
CA ASN A 18 -4.61 -5.11 14.55
C ASN A 18 -4.32 -3.73 15.19
N ALA A 19 -5.33 -2.96 15.58
CA ALA A 19 -5.21 -1.59 16.09
C ALA A 19 -4.32 -0.70 15.20
N ARG A 20 -4.43 -0.87 13.87
CA ARG A 20 -3.70 -0.11 12.85
C ARG A 20 -4.51 1.05 12.28
N MET A 21 -5.70 1.29 12.80
CA MET A 21 -6.49 2.48 12.51
C MET A 21 -5.89 3.69 13.25
N PRO A 22 -5.56 4.79 12.55
CA PRO A 22 -5.17 6.04 13.22
C PRO A 22 -6.30 6.57 14.09
N GLU A 23 -5.96 7.18 15.23
CA GLU A 23 -6.95 7.73 16.19
C GLU A 23 -7.86 8.81 15.57
N GLN A 24 -7.37 9.49 14.52
CA GLN A 24 -8.14 10.50 13.81
C GLN A 24 -9.21 9.89 12.91
N VAL A 25 -9.12 8.60 12.59
CA VAL A 25 -10.13 7.93 11.77
C VAL A 25 -11.28 7.49 12.66
N THR A 26 -12.45 8.09 12.45
CA THR A 26 -13.67 7.83 13.22
C THR A 26 -14.55 6.76 12.59
N GLY A 27 -14.28 6.38 11.35
CA GLY A 27 -14.99 5.30 10.67
C GLY A 27 -14.43 5.04 9.27
N VAL A 28 -14.61 3.82 8.78
CA VAL A 28 -14.30 3.45 7.39
C VAL A 28 -15.47 2.65 6.84
N GLU A 29 -15.93 3.07 5.68
CA GLU A 29 -16.96 2.39 4.89
C GLU A 29 -16.36 2.02 3.54
N THR A 30 -16.72 0.85 3.01
CA THR A 30 -16.31 0.43 1.67
C THR A 30 -17.52 0.28 0.79
N ASP A 31 -17.50 0.90 -0.39
CA ASP A 31 -18.55 0.82 -1.40
C ASP A 31 -17.89 0.47 -2.75
N GLY A 32 -17.87 -0.84 -3.06
CA GLY A 32 -17.15 -1.35 -4.22
C GLY A 32 -15.67 -0.95 -4.20
N ALA A 33 -15.25 -0.18 -5.20
CA ALA A 33 -13.87 0.30 -5.35
C ALA A 33 -13.55 1.57 -4.54
N GLU A 34 -14.55 2.21 -3.95
CA GLU A 34 -14.38 3.41 -3.12
C GLU A 34 -14.30 3.02 -1.63
N ILE A 35 -13.31 3.59 -0.95
CA ILE A 35 -13.15 3.53 0.49
C ILE A 35 -13.45 4.94 1.02
N LYS A 36 -14.50 5.05 1.83
CA LYS A 36 -14.90 6.29 2.48
C LYS A 36 -14.39 6.28 3.91
N VAL A 37 -13.41 7.14 4.17
CA VAL A 37 -12.78 7.32 5.48
C VAL A 37 -13.38 8.56 6.14
N HIS A 38 -13.99 8.38 7.29
CA HIS A 38 -14.41 9.47 8.14
C HIS A 38 -13.25 9.89 9.03
N VAL A 39 -12.83 11.14 8.92
CA VAL A 39 -11.73 11.66 9.73
C VAL A 39 -12.26 12.73 10.68
N ALA A 40 -11.93 12.64 11.95
CA ALA A 40 -12.13 13.70 12.92
C ALA A 40 -11.41 14.98 12.51
N THR A 41 -12.10 16.10 12.64
CA THR A 41 -11.56 17.42 12.34
C THR A 41 -11.64 18.33 13.56
N PRO A 42 -10.65 19.20 13.79
CA PRO A 42 -10.61 20.08 14.96
C PRO A 42 -11.61 21.25 14.88
N LEU A 43 -12.50 21.27 13.88
CA LEU A 43 -13.44 22.37 13.66
C LEU A 43 -14.68 22.19 14.56
N PRO A 44 -15.14 23.25 15.26
CA PRO A 44 -16.25 23.14 16.21
C PRO A 44 -17.59 22.78 15.56
N ILE A 45 -17.81 23.20 14.31
CA ILE A 45 -19.07 22.98 13.57
C ILE A 45 -19.02 21.67 12.75
N LEU A 46 -17.83 21.29 12.29
CA LEU A 46 -17.61 20.12 11.45
C LEU A 46 -16.71 19.16 12.23
N ARG A 47 -17.32 18.18 12.89
CA ARG A 47 -16.59 17.22 13.74
C ARG A 47 -15.87 16.14 12.94
N SER A 48 -16.34 15.86 11.73
CA SER A 48 -15.73 14.88 10.85
C SER A 48 -15.94 15.23 9.38
N ILE A 49 -14.96 14.90 8.55
CA ILE A 49 -15.05 15.01 7.09
C ILE A 49 -14.97 13.63 6.46
N PRO A 50 -15.88 13.29 5.52
CA PRO A 50 -15.76 12.10 4.72
C PRO A 50 -14.74 12.33 3.60
N VAL A 51 -13.65 11.57 3.63
CA VAL A 51 -12.63 11.50 2.60
C VAL A 51 -12.86 10.23 1.81
N ARG A 52 -13.12 10.34 0.50
CA ARG A 52 -13.30 9.17 -0.36
C ARG A 52 -12.03 8.93 -1.15
N VAL A 53 -11.52 7.71 -1.10
CA VAL A 53 -10.37 7.29 -1.90
C VAL A 53 -10.75 6.06 -2.71
N ARG A 54 -10.21 5.92 -3.91
CA ARG A 54 -10.38 4.73 -4.74
C ARG A 54 -9.04 4.16 -5.13
N PHE A 55 -8.98 2.85 -5.31
CA PHE A 55 -7.80 2.22 -5.89
C PHE A 55 -7.63 2.67 -7.35
N ALA A 56 -6.48 3.26 -7.67
CA ALA A 56 -6.17 3.77 -9.00
C ALA A 56 -5.20 2.86 -9.77
N GLY A 57 -4.39 2.06 -9.06
CA GLY A 57 -3.49 1.10 -9.70
C GLY A 57 -2.33 0.67 -8.82
N PHE A 58 -1.42 -0.08 -9.43
CA PHE A 58 -0.16 -0.51 -8.83
C PHE A 58 0.99 -0.26 -9.81
N GLU A 59 1.99 0.50 -9.37
CA GLU A 59 3.10 0.95 -10.21
C GLU A 59 4.42 0.80 -9.44
N GLN A 60 5.33 -0.06 -9.93
CA GLN A 60 6.69 -0.18 -9.39
C GLN A 60 6.74 -0.37 -7.85
N GLY A 61 5.93 -1.28 -7.29
CA GLY A 61 5.88 -1.49 -5.84
C GLY A 61 5.02 -0.49 -5.07
N HIS A 62 4.44 0.50 -5.74
CA HIS A 62 3.55 1.48 -5.13
C HIS A 62 2.09 1.13 -5.42
N VAL A 63 1.28 1.07 -4.36
CA VAL A 63 -0.17 1.16 -4.49
C VAL A 63 -0.54 2.62 -4.71
N VAL A 64 -1.31 2.89 -5.76
CA VAL A 64 -1.80 4.23 -6.08
C VAL A 64 -3.26 4.33 -5.64
N LEU A 65 -3.52 5.26 -4.73
CA LEU A 65 -4.85 5.62 -4.27
C LEU A 65 -5.20 7.00 -4.81
N GLN A 66 -6.39 7.17 -5.37
CA GLN A 66 -6.87 8.45 -5.84
C GLN A 66 -7.96 8.98 -4.89
N LEU A 67 -7.76 10.20 -4.39
CA LEU A 67 -8.79 10.97 -3.72
C LEU A 67 -9.92 11.28 -4.72
N VAL A 68 -11.14 10.90 -4.37
CA VAL A 68 -12.34 11.24 -5.12
C VAL A 68 -12.71 12.68 -4.76
N THR A 69 -12.37 13.61 -5.65
CA THR A 69 -12.62 15.03 -5.45
C THR A 69 -14.10 15.36 -5.68
N ASN A 70 -14.64 16.23 -4.83
CA ASN A 70 -15.95 16.83 -5.01
C ASN A 70 -15.86 18.31 -4.58
N ARG A 71 -16.86 19.12 -4.91
CA ARG A 71 -16.90 20.57 -4.57
C ARG A 71 -16.69 20.86 -3.07
N VAL A 72 -16.89 19.88 -2.19
CA VAL A 72 -16.67 20.02 -0.75
C VAL A 72 -15.20 19.76 -0.44
N ILE A 73 -14.62 18.65 -0.89
CA ILE A 73 -13.21 18.31 -0.73
C ILE A 73 -12.29 19.38 -1.33
N ASP A 74 -12.64 19.95 -2.49
CA ASP A 74 -11.85 21.02 -3.10
C ASP A 74 -11.75 22.26 -2.19
N LYS A 75 -12.79 22.55 -1.40
CA LYS A 75 -12.77 23.65 -0.41
C LYS A 75 -11.97 23.31 0.84
N PHE A 76 -11.75 22.03 1.09
CA PHE A 76 -11.00 21.51 2.25
C PHE A 76 -9.64 20.92 1.85
N ASP A 77 -9.13 21.21 0.65
CA ASP A 77 -7.80 20.73 0.21
C ASP A 77 -6.69 21.14 1.20
N TRP A 78 -6.76 22.36 1.75
CA TRP A 78 -5.85 22.81 2.80
C TRP A 78 -5.81 21.87 4.02
N LEU A 79 -6.95 21.27 4.37
CA LEU A 79 -7.10 20.39 5.51
C LEU A 79 -6.58 18.99 5.20
N VAL A 80 -6.84 18.49 3.98
CA VAL A 80 -6.25 17.23 3.48
C VAL A 80 -4.71 17.34 3.50
N ASN A 81 -4.16 18.43 2.98
CA ASN A 81 -2.71 18.68 3.01
C ASN A 81 -2.17 18.79 4.45
N LYS A 82 -2.88 19.48 5.35
CA LYS A 82 -2.49 19.58 6.76
C LYS A 82 -2.51 18.22 7.47
N MET A 83 -3.47 17.38 7.13
CA MET A 83 -3.59 16.02 7.66
C MET A 83 -2.46 15.11 7.18
N LEU A 84 -2.17 15.12 5.88
CA LEU A 84 -1.06 14.35 5.31
C LEU A 84 0.28 14.81 5.89
N ALA A 85 0.46 16.12 6.09
CA ALA A 85 1.64 16.66 6.78
C ALA A 85 1.73 16.16 8.24
N ALA A 86 0.61 16.14 8.98
CA ALA A 86 0.59 15.64 10.36
C ALA A 86 0.88 14.12 10.44
N MET A 87 0.43 13.35 9.45
CA MET A 87 0.67 11.91 9.36
C MET A 87 2.10 11.56 8.90
N ARG A 88 2.91 12.55 8.51
CA ARG A 88 4.29 12.37 8.02
C ARG A 88 4.39 11.21 7.01
N VAL A 89 3.51 11.26 6.01
CA VAL A 89 3.26 10.16 5.07
C VAL A 89 4.54 9.63 4.40
N GLU A 90 5.51 10.50 4.16
CA GLU A 90 6.84 10.16 3.62
C GLU A 90 7.64 9.18 4.49
N ASP A 91 7.55 9.31 5.82
CA ASP A 91 8.23 8.41 6.76
C ASP A 91 7.67 6.98 6.74
N HIS A 92 6.42 6.87 6.30
CA HIS A 92 5.69 5.63 6.13
C HIS A 92 5.73 5.11 4.69
N GLY A 93 6.60 5.66 3.83
CA GLY A 93 6.74 5.22 2.44
C GLY A 93 5.63 5.71 1.52
N GLY A 94 4.87 6.73 1.93
CA GLY A 94 3.88 7.36 1.08
C GLY A 94 4.40 8.63 0.39
N ARG A 95 3.98 8.88 -0.84
CA ARG A 95 4.23 10.11 -1.59
C ARG A 95 2.91 10.71 -2.04
N TRP A 96 2.68 11.97 -1.69
CA TRP A 96 1.43 12.66 -2.04
C TRP A 96 1.63 13.58 -3.25
N GLU A 97 0.79 13.40 -4.26
CA GLU A 97 0.71 14.22 -5.47
C GLU A 97 -0.76 14.46 -5.80
N TYR A 98 -1.36 15.55 -5.29
CA TYR A 98 -2.81 15.78 -5.40
C TYR A 98 -3.34 15.52 -6.83
N PRO A 99 -4.41 14.70 -7.00
CA PRO A 99 -5.24 14.06 -5.97
C PRO A 99 -4.82 12.60 -5.64
N ARG A 100 -3.58 12.21 -5.88
CA ARG A 100 -3.07 10.83 -5.75
C ARG A 100 -2.13 10.65 -4.56
N LEU A 101 -2.30 9.53 -3.86
CA LEU A 101 -1.40 9.01 -2.84
C LEU A 101 -0.73 7.74 -3.37
N TYR A 102 0.59 7.77 -3.46
CA TYR A 102 1.42 6.63 -3.78
C TYR A 102 1.90 6.02 -2.46
N VAL A 103 1.79 4.72 -2.27
CA VAL A 103 2.24 4.03 -1.04
C VAL A 103 3.17 2.89 -1.43
N ASP A 104 4.44 2.97 -1.03
CA ASP A 104 5.43 1.90 -1.20
C ASP A 104 5.10 0.73 -0.27
N VAL A 105 4.32 -0.22 -0.79
CA VAL A 105 3.84 -1.37 -0.01
C VAL A 105 4.94 -2.40 0.21
N ASN A 106 5.96 -2.45 -0.66
CA ASN A 106 7.09 -3.36 -0.49
C ASN A 106 8.01 -2.91 0.64
N ARG A 107 8.28 -1.61 0.76
CA ARG A 107 9.00 -1.07 1.93
C ARG A 107 8.25 -1.33 3.22
N LEU A 108 6.92 -1.22 3.23
CA LEU A 108 6.10 -1.54 4.39
C LEU A 108 6.13 -3.04 4.71
N LEU A 109 5.99 -3.89 3.70
CA LEU A 109 6.02 -5.35 3.86
C LEU A 109 7.36 -5.83 4.41
N GLN A 110 8.48 -5.32 3.89
CA GLN A 110 9.83 -5.71 4.30
C GLN A 110 10.15 -5.42 5.77
N ARG A 111 9.43 -4.47 6.41
CA ARG A 111 9.55 -4.21 7.86
C ARG A 111 8.98 -5.35 8.71
N GLN A 112 8.13 -6.20 8.14
CA GLN A 112 7.41 -7.26 8.87
C GLN A 112 7.70 -8.66 8.33
N VAL A 113 7.88 -8.80 7.02
CA VAL A 113 8.03 -10.08 6.32
C VAL A 113 9.26 -10.02 5.42
N ARG A 114 10.20 -10.96 5.60
CA ARG A 114 11.41 -11.09 4.78
C ARG A 114 11.17 -12.07 3.63
N GLY A 115 11.84 -11.84 2.50
CA GLY A 115 11.85 -12.77 1.36
C GLY A 115 10.58 -12.81 0.52
N VAL A 116 9.63 -11.89 0.77
CA VAL A 116 8.39 -11.73 0.01
C VAL A 116 8.30 -10.30 -0.51
N GLU A 117 7.85 -10.15 -1.74
CA GLU A 117 7.50 -8.87 -2.34
C GLU A 117 6.10 -8.95 -2.96
N ILE A 118 5.42 -7.82 -3.02
CA ILE A 118 4.19 -7.64 -3.80
C ILE A 118 4.62 -7.34 -5.23
N ALA A 119 4.25 -8.25 -6.13
CA ALA A 119 4.49 -8.15 -7.57
C ALA A 119 3.34 -7.46 -8.31
N GLY A 120 2.14 -7.43 -7.70
CA GLY A 120 0.98 -6.81 -8.33
C GLY A 120 -0.19 -6.68 -7.37
N VAL A 121 -1.01 -5.65 -7.60
CA VAL A 121 -2.30 -5.46 -6.96
C VAL A 121 -3.31 -5.07 -8.02
N VAL A 122 -4.42 -5.79 -8.08
CA VAL A 122 -5.56 -5.48 -8.96
C VAL A 122 -6.82 -5.45 -8.12
N PHE A 123 -7.72 -4.51 -8.41
CA PHE A 123 -9.06 -4.50 -7.82
C PHE A 123 -10.07 -4.97 -8.87
N GLN A 124 -10.69 -6.13 -8.63
CA GLN A 124 -11.65 -6.74 -9.54
C GLN A 124 -12.75 -7.41 -8.73
N ASP A 125 -14.00 -7.35 -9.21
CA ASP A 125 -15.15 -8.03 -8.59
C ASP A 125 -15.33 -7.70 -7.10
N GLY A 126 -15.04 -6.44 -6.73
CA GLY A 126 -15.14 -5.96 -5.35
C GLY A 126 -14.00 -6.40 -4.42
N ARG A 127 -12.93 -7.00 -4.97
CA ARG A 127 -11.84 -7.60 -4.20
C ARG A 127 -10.46 -7.13 -4.69
N PHE A 128 -9.55 -7.00 -3.75
CA PHE A 128 -8.13 -6.87 -4.00
C PHE A 128 -7.51 -8.24 -4.26
N HIS A 129 -6.88 -8.38 -5.42
CA HIS A 129 -6.04 -9.50 -5.81
C HIS A 129 -4.59 -9.06 -5.68
N ILE A 130 -3.92 -9.52 -4.63
CA ILE A 130 -2.53 -9.20 -4.32
C ILE A 130 -1.68 -10.39 -4.72
N THR A 131 -0.80 -10.20 -5.69
CA THR A 131 0.16 -11.22 -6.16
C THR A 131 1.49 -11.02 -5.47
N THR A 132 2.03 -12.08 -4.88
CA THR A 132 3.33 -12.06 -4.21
C THR A 132 4.36 -12.96 -4.91
N SER A 133 5.61 -12.52 -4.91
CA SER A 133 6.78 -13.27 -5.37
C SER A 133 7.82 -13.35 -4.27
N HIS A 134 8.81 -14.21 -4.48
CA HIS A 134 10.02 -14.18 -3.65
C HIS A 134 10.82 -12.95 -4.00
N ALA A 135 11.23 -12.18 -2.99
CA ALA A 135 12.13 -11.06 -3.19
C ALA A 135 13.47 -11.58 -3.75
N VAL A 136 13.85 -11.13 -4.95
CA VAL A 136 15.14 -11.48 -5.55
C VAL A 136 16.23 -10.70 -4.83
N GLY A 137 16.78 -11.29 -3.77
CA GLY A 137 17.77 -10.66 -2.91
C GLY A 137 18.67 -11.69 -2.21
N GLY A 138 19.40 -12.47 -2.98
CA GLY A 138 20.68 -13.05 -2.54
C GLY A 138 21.82 -12.30 -3.24
N PRO A 139 23.00 -12.12 -2.61
CA PRO A 139 24.17 -11.68 -3.37
C PRO A 139 24.36 -12.64 -4.57
N PRO A 140 24.94 -12.18 -5.70
CA PRO A 140 25.33 -13.11 -6.74
C PRO A 140 26.30 -14.09 -6.09
N GLY A 141 25.87 -15.35 -5.94
CA GLY A 141 26.81 -16.42 -5.67
C GLY A 141 27.87 -16.28 -6.74
N GLU A 142 29.11 -16.05 -6.30
CA GLU A 142 30.26 -16.09 -7.19
C GLU A 142 30.08 -17.30 -8.11
N PRO A 143 30.20 -17.14 -9.44
CA PRO A 143 30.21 -18.29 -10.32
C PRO A 143 31.31 -19.20 -9.79
N GLY A 144 30.90 -20.34 -9.23
CA GLY A 144 31.79 -21.35 -8.75
C GLY A 144 32.81 -21.58 -9.85
N ASN A 145 34.08 -21.35 -9.51
CA ASN A 145 35.21 -21.59 -10.38
C ASN A 145 35.39 -23.10 -10.55
N GLY A 146 34.38 -23.76 -11.14
CA GLY A 146 34.43 -25.11 -11.64
C GLY A 146 35.05 -25.04 -13.02
N ALA A 147 36.38 -24.91 -13.06
CA ALA A 147 37.13 -25.16 -14.27
C ALA A 147 36.91 -26.62 -14.70
N PRO A 148 36.42 -26.90 -15.92
CA PRO A 148 36.49 -28.21 -16.51
C PRO A 148 37.76 -28.28 -17.38
N SER A 149 38.70 -29.16 -17.08
CA SER A 149 39.60 -29.80 -18.07
C SER A 149 40.63 -30.65 -17.32
N ASP A 150 40.48 -31.96 -17.39
CA ASP A 150 41.12 -32.82 -18.39
C ASP A 150 42.61 -33.02 -18.11
N ARG A 151 42.94 -34.23 -17.63
CA ARG A 151 44.13 -34.99 -18.04
C ARG A 151 43.95 -36.47 -17.67
N ILE A 152 43.55 -37.22 -18.70
CA ILE A 152 43.71 -38.66 -18.92
C ILE A 152 45.22 -38.99 -18.78
N GLY A 153 45.69 -39.83 -17.84
CA GLY A 153 45.87 -41.31 -17.91
C GLY A 153 47.31 -41.69 -18.37
N PRO A 154 47.81 -42.96 -18.32
CA PRO A 154 47.54 -44.14 -17.47
C PRO A 154 48.88 -44.78 -16.96
N PRO A 155 48.97 -46.12 -16.81
CA PRO A 155 48.92 -46.92 -15.57
C PRO A 155 50.17 -46.90 -14.66
#